data_AF-A0ABD3AHQ2-F1
#
_entry.id   AF-A0ABD3AHQ2-F1
#
_cell.length_a   1.000
_cell.length_b   1.000
_cell.length_c   1.000
_cell.angle_alpha   90.00
_cell.angle_beta   90.00
_cell.angle_gamma   90.00
#
_symmetry.space_group_name_H-M   'P 1'
#
loop_
_entity.id
_entity.type
_entity.pdbx_description
1 polymer ?
#
loop_
_entity_poly.entity_id
_entity_poly.type
_entity_poly.pdbx_seq_one_letter_code
_entity_poly.pdbx_strand_id
1 'polypeptide(L)'
;MASTALDSLLDELLKRPEDHALHCFSVIEFQQRIRCLRNLVRCAEMLGLESDDKESALGILLCRIKDAVDKFVQEVHEIDQYQAGFVNCNNGVDFLRQAKSFQLEIKQLSVVNLLDLSSKSRNINDELIMGFMDFLLENLVDVLEYCDHVYADQDLEELMESLEEKLTFLKNLIRLAIVRGIEDRELMDNLLTHARNVAVDAAHLSYLCWIDRYDERKINAMEFRIFELLERIHPIARPAV
;
A
#
# COMPACT_ATOMS: atom_id res chain seq x y z
N MET A 1 -9.60 -7.89 -8.94
CA MET A 1 -10.12 -7.33 -10.23
C MET A 1 -9.73 -5.87 -10.46
N ALA A 2 -9.78 -4.99 -9.45
CA ALA A 2 -9.44 -3.58 -9.63
C ALA A 2 -7.91 -3.35 -9.55
N SER A 3 -7.19 -4.18 -8.80
CA SER A 3 -5.72 -4.20 -8.73
C SER A 3 -5.09 -4.44 -10.11
N THR A 4 -5.58 -5.44 -10.85
CA THR A 4 -5.12 -5.78 -12.20
C THR A 4 -5.34 -4.64 -13.20
N ALA A 5 -6.43 -3.88 -13.07
CA ALA A 5 -6.69 -2.71 -13.90
C ALA A 5 -5.67 -1.59 -13.61
N LEU A 6 -5.38 -1.36 -12.32
CA LEU A 6 -4.35 -0.40 -11.89
C LEU A 6 -2.95 -0.83 -12.33
N ASP A 7 -2.62 -2.12 -12.29
CA ASP A 7 -1.36 -2.66 -12.81
C ASP A 7 -1.21 -2.40 -14.31
N SER A 8 -2.26 -2.70 -15.09
CA SER A 8 -2.26 -2.47 -16.54
C SER A 8 -2.08 -0.98 -16.87
N LEU A 9 -2.70 -0.10 -16.07
CA LEU A 9 -2.52 1.35 -16.21
C LEU A 9 -1.09 1.79 -15.88
N LEU A 10 -0.47 1.25 -14.81
CA LEU A 10 0.92 1.55 -14.47
C LEU A 10 1.88 1.14 -15.58
N ASP A 11 1.73 -0.07 -16.11
CA ASP A 11 2.55 -0.58 -17.22
C ASP A 11 2.43 0.30 -18.47
N GLU A 12 1.23 0.80 -18.76
CA GLU A 12 0.96 1.69 -19.88
C GLU A 12 1.61 3.07 -19.68
N LEU A 13 1.61 3.59 -18.45
CA LEU A 13 2.23 4.87 -18.12
C LEU A 13 3.75 4.80 -18.12
N LEU A 14 4.33 3.68 -17.66
CA LEU A 14 5.78 3.46 -17.62
C LEU A 14 6.42 3.31 -19.02
N LYS A 15 5.63 2.88 -20.02
CA LYS A 15 6.09 2.76 -21.41
C LYS A 15 6.14 4.09 -22.17
N ARG A 16 5.51 5.15 -21.64
CA ARG A 16 5.44 6.45 -22.31
C ARG A 16 6.70 7.28 -22.01
N PRO A 17 7.44 7.77 -23.03
CA PRO A 17 8.60 8.62 -22.79
C PRO A 17 8.16 9.93 -22.11
N GLU A 18 8.99 10.41 -21.17
CA GLU A 18 8.76 11.60 -20.33
C GLU A 18 8.46 12.88 -21.13
N ASP A 19 8.79 12.89 -22.43
CA ASP A 19 8.72 14.06 -23.29
C ASP A 19 7.33 14.45 -23.80
N HIS A 20 6.30 13.58 -23.74
CA HIS A 20 5.04 13.83 -24.47
C HIS A 20 3.73 13.75 -23.67
N ALA A 21 3.74 13.47 -22.37
CA ALA A 21 2.51 13.48 -21.59
C ALA A 21 2.76 14.06 -20.19
N LEU A 22 2.03 15.12 -19.85
CA LEU A 22 2.03 15.87 -18.59
C LEU A 22 3.06 17.02 -18.45
N HIS A 23 3.02 17.99 -19.36
CA HIS A 23 3.59 19.32 -19.08
C HIS A 23 2.83 20.16 -18.02
N CYS A 24 1.82 19.60 -17.33
CA CYS A 24 1.07 20.33 -16.29
C CYS A 24 1.08 19.71 -14.89
N PHE A 25 1.57 18.47 -14.70
CA PHE A 25 1.66 17.79 -13.41
C PHE A 25 2.81 16.77 -13.49
N SER A 26 3.59 16.51 -12.44
CA SER A 26 4.68 15.53 -12.60
C SER A 26 4.06 14.15 -12.85
N VAL A 27 4.44 13.51 -13.96
CA VAL A 27 4.13 12.09 -14.28
C VAL A 27 4.36 11.20 -13.07
N ILE A 28 5.42 11.55 -12.32
CA ILE A 28 5.77 10.99 -11.02
C ILE A 28 4.59 11.07 -10.05
N GLU A 29 4.02 12.23 -9.74
CA GLU A 29 2.88 12.33 -8.79
C GLU A 29 1.67 11.50 -9.25
N PHE A 30 1.42 11.44 -10.55
CA PHE A 30 0.33 10.65 -11.12
C PHE A 30 0.56 9.14 -10.91
N GLN A 31 1.70 8.61 -11.36
CA GLN A 31 2.09 7.19 -11.20
C GLN A 31 2.05 6.79 -9.73
N GLN A 32 2.55 7.67 -8.87
CA GLN A 32 2.65 7.45 -7.44
C GLN A 32 1.24 7.34 -6.81
N ARG A 33 0.29 8.19 -7.20
CA ARG A 33 -1.12 8.05 -6.76
C ARG A 33 -1.76 6.74 -7.22
N ILE A 34 -1.43 6.27 -8.43
CA ILE A 34 -1.90 4.97 -8.93
C ILE A 34 -1.29 3.82 -8.12
N ARG A 35 0.02 3.84 -7.84
CA ARG A 35 0.70 2.82 -7.01
C ARG A 35 0.06 2.72 -5.63
N CYS A 36 -0.21 3.85 -4.98
CA CYS A 36 -0.91 3.85 -3.70
C CYS A 36 -2.31 3.23 -3.80
N LEU A 37 -3.12 3.62 -4.79
CA LEU A 37 -4.46 3.03 -4.99
C LEU A 37 -4.37 1.53 -5.24
N ARG A 38 -3.43 1.08 -6.09
CA ARG A 38 -3.18 -0.35 -6.37
C ARG A 38 -2.90 -1.09 -5.08
N ASN A 39 -2.01 -0.53 -4.25
CA ASN A 39 -1.58 -1.16 -3.02
C ASN A 39 -2.75 -1.31 -2.04
N LEU A 40 -3.59 -0.28 -1.90
CA LEU A 40 -4.78 -0.36 -1.04
C LEU A 40 -5.82 -1.37 -1.52
N VAL A 41 -6.04 -1.43 -2.83
CA VAL A 41 -6.94 -2.41 -3.43
C VAL A 41 -6.40 -3.82 -3.21
N ARG A 42 -5.10 -4.06 -3.43
CA ARG A 42 -4.48 -5.37 -3.21
C ARG A 42 -4.55 -5.79 -1.74
N CYS A 43 -4.31 -4.88 -0.79
CA CYS A 43 -4.54 -5.11 0.64
C CYS A 43 -5.98 -5.60 0.91
N ALA A 44 -6.96 -4.90 0.35
CA ALA A 44 -8.36 -5.27 0.53
C ALA A 44 -8.68 -6.65 -0.06
N GLU A 45 -8.21 -6.93 -1.28
CA GLU A 45 -8.40 -8.21 -1.97
C GLU A 45 -7.75 -9.37 -1.19
N MET A 46 -6.49 -9.23 -0.75
CA MET A 46 -5.77 -10.26 0.02
C MET A 46 -6.42 -10.58 1.37
N LEU A 47 -7.06 -9.60 2.00
CA LEU A 47 -7.72 -9.78 3.28
C LEU A 47 -9.11 -10.43 3.14
N GLY A 48 -9.46 -10.93 1.95
CA GLY A 48 -10.72 -11.61 1.70
C GLY A 48 -11.92 -10.67 1.77
N LEU A 49 -11.70 -9.37 1.56
CA LEU A 49 -12.78 -8.38 1.45
C LEU A 49 -13.43 -8.42 0.06
N GLU A 50 -13.09 -9.43 -0.77
CA GLU A 50 -13.73 -9.67 -2.04
C GLU A 50 -15.19 -10.13 -1.87
N SER A 51 -16.09 -9.16 -2.08
CA SER A 51 -17.02 -9.12 -3.22
C SER A 51 -18.21 -10.07 -3.34
N ASP A 52 -18.49 -10.98 -2.40
CA ASP A 52 -19.85 -11.57 -2.39
C ASP A 52 -20.90 -10.52 -1.99
N ASP A 53 -20.49 -9.48 -1.25
CA ASP A 53 -21.32 -8.34 -0.92
C ASP A 53 -20.87 -7.07 -1.66
N LYS A 54 -21.31 -6.95 -2.91
CA LYS A 54 -21.19 -5.72 -3.71
C LYS A 54 -21.91 -4.52 -3.06
N GLU A 55 -22.69 -4.73 -2.02
CA GLU A 55 -23.39 -3.68 -1.28
C GLU A 55 -22.56 -3.15 -0.10
N SER A 56 -21.43 -3.79 0.23
CA SER A 56 -20.50 -3.28 1.24
C SER A 56 -19.83 -1.98 0.77
N ALA A 57 -19.57 -1.05 1.70
CA ALA A 57 -18.96 0.25 1.39
C ALA A 57 -17.61 0.11 0.66
N LEU A 58 -16.80 -0.90 1.02
CA LEU A 58 -15.55 -1.20 0.34
C LEU A 58 -15.78 -1.80 -1.05
N GLY A 59 -16.72 -2.73 -1.22
CA GLY A 59 -17.08 -3.28 -2.53
C GLY A 59 -17.54 -2.21 -3.52
N ILE A 60 -18.36 -1.26 -3.07
CA ILE A 60 -18.81 -0.10 -3.85
C ILE A 60 -17.62 0.78 -4.27
N LEU A 61 -16.70 1.06 -3.34
CA LEU A 61 -15.51 1.86 -3.61
C LEU A 61 -14.58 1.18 -4.62
N LEU A 62 -14.33 -0.13 -4.47
CA LEU A 62 -13.50 -0.90 -5.41
C LEU A 62 -14.09 -0.89 -6.82
N CYS A 63 -15.41 -1.00 -6.97
CA CYS A 63 -16.08 -0.88 -8.27
C CYS A 63 -15.89 0.51 -8.87
N ARG A 64 -16.07 1.58 -8.08
CA ARG A 64 -15.86 2.96 -8.54
C ARG A 64 -14.42 3.24 -8.97
N ILE A 65 -13.44 2.70 -8.25
CA ILE A 65 -12.02 2.80 -8.63
C ILE A 65 -11.80 2.12 -9.98
N LYS A 66 -12.32 0.89 -10.14
CA LYS A 66 -12.19 0.14 -11.39
C LYS A 66 -12.80 0.91 -12.57
N ASP A 67 -14.04 1.37 -12.44
CA ASP A 67 -14.74 2.09 -13.50
C ASP A 67 -14.01 3.37 -13.92
N ALA A 68 -13.43 4.08 -12.94
CA ALA A 68 -12.63 5.29 -13.22
C ALA A 68 -11.32 4.95 -13.96
N VAL A 69 -10.67 3.85 -13.61
CA VAL A 69 -9.44 3.37 -14.29
C VAL A 69 -9.76 2.93 -15.71
N ASP A 70 -10.77 2.08 -15.91
CA ASP A 70 -11.17 1.58 -17.22
C ASP A 70 -11.53 2.74 -18.16
N LYS A 71 -12.29 3.73 -17.65
CA LYS A 71 -12.60 4.96 -18.39
C LYS A 71 -11.34 5.73 -18.78
N PHE A 72 -10.40 5.93 -17.85
CA PHE A 72 -9.17 6.67 -18.13
C PHE A 72 -8.29 5.95 -19.16
N VAL A 73 -8.14 4.62 -19.05
CA VAL A 73 -7.38 3.80 -20.01
C VAL A 73 -7.99 3.90 -21.41
N GLN A 74 -9.32 3.84 -21.52
CA GLN A 74 -10.01 3.98 -22.80
C GLN A 74 -9.76 5.36 -23.43
N GLU A 75 -9.90 6.43 -22.64
CA GLU A 75 -9.65 7.80 -23.11
C GLU A 75 -8.20 7.99 -23.57
N VAL A 76 -7.24 7.41 -22.85
CA VAL A 76 -5.82 7.44 -23.24
C VAL A 76 -5.59 6.69 -24.57
N HIS A 77 -6.20 5.52 -24.75
CA HIS A 77 -6.12 4.76 -26.01
C HIS A 77 -6.73 5.48 -27.20
N GLU A 78 -7.86 6.18 -27.00
CA GLU A 78 -8.50 6.95 -28.06
C GLU A 78 -7.57 8.06 -28.56
N ILE A 79 -6.81 8.71 -27.68
CA ILE A 79 -5.91 9.82 -28.02
C ILE A 79 -4.73 9.35 -28.89
N ASP A 80 -4.15 8.19 -28.57
CA ASP A 80 -3.02 7.63 -29.33
C ASP A 80 -3.42 7.26 -30.78
N GLN A 81 -4.69 6.92 -31.02
CA GLN A 81 -5.17 6.53 -32.35
C GLN A 81 -5.39 7.74 -33.29
N TYR A 82 -5.60 8.95 -32.78
CA TYR A 82 -5.94 10.12 -33.60
C TYR A 82 -4.76 11.05 -33.92
N GLN A 83 -3.52 10.74 -33.50
CA GLN A 83 -2.32 11.59 -33.72
C GLN A 83 -2.52 13.08 -33.33
N ALA A 84 -3.46 13.39 -32.43
CA ALA A 84 -3.61 14.70 -31.83
C ALA A 84 -2.91 14.65 -30.47
N GLY A 85 -1.61 14.97 -30.48
CA GLY A 85 -0.65 14.69 -29.41
C GLY A 85 -0.81 15.46 -28.10
N PHE A 86 -1.99 15.46 -27.49
CA PHE A 86 -2.17 15.86 -26.10
C PHE A 86 -3.26 15.00 -25.47
N VAL A 87 -2.90 14.24 -24.43
CA VAL A 87 -3.90 13.82 -23.43
C VAL A 87 -4.61 15.09 -23.00
N ASN A 88 -5.93 15.21 -23.25
CA ASN A 88 -6.68 16.38 -22.81
C ASN A 88 -6.43 16.53 -21.31
N CYS A 89 -5.66 17.54 -20.92
CA CYS A 89 -5.18 17.72 -19.55
C CYS A 89 -6.33 17.71 -18.54
N ASN A 90 -7.53 18.08 -18.98
CA ASN A 90 -8.77 18.02 -18.20
C ASN A 90 -9.13 16.58 -17.74
N ASN A 91 -8.90 15.56 -18.56
CA ASN A 91 -9.25 14.17 -18.23
C ASN A 91 -8.30 13.59 -17.19
N GLY A 92 -7.00 13.84 -17.32
CA GLY A 92 -6.00 13.47 -16.30
C GLY A 92 -6.25 14.19 -14.98
N VAL A 93 -6.62 15.47 -15.03
CA VAL A 93 -7.01 16.26 -13.84
C VAL A 93 -8.28 15.70 -13.18
N ASP A 94 -9.27 15.28 -13.97
CA ASP A 94 -10.50 14.67 -13.46
C ASP A 94 -10.26 13.30 -12.83
N PHE A 95 -9.40 12.47 -13.44
CA PHE A 95 -8.96 11.22 -12.83
C PHE A 95 -8.20 11.47 -11.53
N LEU A 96 -7.27 12.44 -11.49
CA LEU A 96 -6.55 12.81 -10.26
C LEU A 96 -7.48 13.30 -9.16
N ARG A 97 -8.52 14.05 -9.51
CA ARG A 97 -9.55 14.50 -8.56
C ARG A 97 -10.30 13.31 -7.98
N GLN A 98 -10.68 12.34 -8.83
CA GLN A 98 -11.31 11.10 -8.40
C GLN A 98 -10.36 10.27 -7.53
N ALA A 99 -9.10 10.08 -7.95
CA ALA A 99 -8.08 9.38 -7.18
C ALA A 99 -7.88 10.00 -5.79
N LYS A 100 -7.85 11.34 -5.69
CA LYS A 100 -7.79 12.05 -4.40
C LYS A 100 -9.04 11.77 -3.55
N SER A 101 -10.22 11.76 -4.16
CA SER A 101 -11.47 11.42 -3.46
C SER A 101 -11.45 9.98 -2.95
N PHE A 102 -10.99 9.04 -3.78
CA PHE A 102 -10.84 7.63 -3.40
C PHE A 102 -9.85 7.48 -2.25
N GLN A 103 -8.70 8.17 -2.27
CA GLN A 103 -7.75 8.17 -1.15
C GLN A 103 -8.40 8.64 0.16
N LEU A 104 -9.21 9.70 0.13
CA LEU A 104 -9.91 10.17 1.34
C LEU A 104 -10.95 9.16 1.84
N GLU A 105 -11.68 8.54 0.92
CA GLU A 105 -12.69 7.53 1.24
C GLU A 105 -12.05 6.25 1.78
N ILE A 106 -10.94 5.79 1.18
CA ILE A 106 -10.13 4.69 1.72
C ILE A 106 -9.58 5.10 3.08
N LYS A 107 -9.19 6.35 3.32
CA LYS A 107 -8.68 6.79 4.64
C LYS A 107 -9.73 6.64 5.72
N GLN A 108 -10.96 7.01 5.40
CA GLN A 108 -12.09 6.83 6.32
C GLN A 108 -12.39 5.36 6.55
N LEU A 109 -12.34 4.54 5.50
CA LEU A 109 -12.56 3.10 5.60
C LEU A 109 -11.41 2.35 6.28
N SER A 110 -10.16 2.78 6.10
CA SER A 110 -8.95 2.11 6.62
C SER A 110 -8.80 2.35 8.12
N VAL A 111 -9.07 3.57 8.58
CA VAL A 111 -9.13 3.92 10.01
C VAL A 111 -10.18 3.08 10.75
N VAL A 112 -11.24 2.66 10.04
CA VAL A 112 -12.35 1.89 10.62
C VAL A 112 -12.19 0.38 10.44
N ASN A 113 -11.63 -0.10 9.31
CA ASN A 113 -11.67 -1.52 8.93
C ASN A 113 -10.32 -2.24 8.97
N LEU A 114 -9.16 -1.59 8.74
CA LEU A 114 -7.87 -2.30 8.79
C LEU A 114 -7.53 -2.77 10.21
N LEU A 115 -7.90 -2.00 11.22
CA LEU A 115 -7.78 -2.38 12.63
C LEU A 115 -8.78 -3.49 13.01
N ASP A 116 -9.97 -3.50 12.41
CA ASP A 116 -11.01 -4.52 12.65
C ASP A 116 -10.69 -5.87 11.97
N LEU A 117 -9.80 -5.85 10.97
CA LEU A 117 -9.26 -7.05 10.32
C LEU A 117 -8.33 -7.83 11.25
N SER A 118 -7.69 -7.21 12.25
CA SER A 118 -6.93 -7.90 13.30
C SER A 118 -7.84 -8.82 14.14
N SER A 119 -9.10 -8.42 14.36
CA SER A 119 -10.00 -9.09 15.32
C SER A 119 -10.87 -10.21 14.72
N LYS A 120 -11.17 -10.17 13.41
CA LYS A 120 -12.20 -11.06 12.80
C LYS A 120 -11.69 -12.20 11.93
N SER A 121 -10.50 -12.13 11.34
CA SER A 121 -10.03 -13.24 10.47
C SER A 121 -9.48 -14.40 11.32
N ARG A 122 -10.33 -15.44 11.48
CA ARG A 122 -10.04 -16.69 12.22
C ARG A 122 -9.30 -17.76 11.40
N ASN A 123 -9.08 -17.54 10.10
CA ASN A 123 -8.49 -18.53 9.18
C ASN A 123 -7.35 -17.91 8.34
N ILE A 124 -6.47 -17.13 8.97
CA ILE A 124 -5.24 -16.70 8.30
C ILE A 124 -4.23 -17.83 8.41
N ASN A 125 -3.83 -18.41 7.28
CA ASN A 125 -2.75 -19.39 7.21
C ASN A 125 -1.40 -18.71 6.92
N ASP A 126 -0.31 -19.44 7.12
CA ASP A 126 1.07 -18.97 6.95
C ASP A 126 1.29 -18.33 5.57
N GLU A 127 0.70 -18.91 4.52
CA GLU A 127 0.81 -18.41 3.14
C GLU A 127 0.22 -17.02 2.98
N LEU A 128 -0.93 -16.74 3.60
CA LEU A 128 -1.56 -15.42 3.52
C LEU A 128 -0.76 -14.35 4.26
N ILE A 129 -0.17 -14.68 5.42
CA ILE A 129 0.70 -13.77 6.17
C ILE A 129 1.96 -13.47 5.36
N MET A 130 2.56 -14.49 4.77
CA MET A 130 3.75 -14.35 3.95
C MET A 130 3.48 -13.51 2.70
N GLY A 131 2.38 -13.78 1.98
CA GLY A 131 1.97 -12.98 0.82
C GLY A 131 1.67 -11.53 1.19
N PHE A 132 1.02 -11.30 2.34
CA PHE A 132 0.78 -9.94 2.83
C PHE A 132 2.08 -9.20 3.19
N MET A 133 3.05 -9.89 3.81
CA MET A 133 4.36 -9.30 4.10
C MET A 133 5.18 -9.03 2.82
N ASP A 134 5.15 -9.93 1.84
CA ASP A 134 5.76 -9.71 0.52
C ASP A 134 5.20 -8.42 -0.11
N PHE A 135 3.88 -8.30 -0.13
CA PHE A 135 3.20 -7.11 -0.64
C PHE A 135 3.52 -5.83 0.15
N LEU A 136 3.55 -5.90 1.49
CA LEU A 136 3.84 -4.74 2.34
C LEU A 136 5.25 -4.20 2.05
N LEU A 137 6.22 -5.10 1.88
CA LEU A 137 7.59 -4.73 1.54
C LEU A 137 7.66 -4.06 0.16
N GLU A 138 6.96 -4.60 -0.85
CA GLU A 138 6.83 -3.93 -2.15
C GLU A 138 6.23 -2.52 -2.01
N ASN A 139 5.21 -2.36 -1.16
CA ASN A 139 4.62 -1.06 -0.92
C ASN A 139 5.57 -0.09 -0.21
N LEU A 140 6.37 -0.56 0.75
CA LEU A 140 7.35 0.28 1.43
C LEU A 140 8.41 0.82 0.47
N VAL A 141 8.87 -0.01 -0.48
CA VAL A 141 9.78 0.44 -1.54
C VAL A 141 9.15 1.55 -2.38
N ASP A 142 7.87 1.44 -2.76
CA ASP A 142 7.18 2.51 -3.50
C ASP A 142 7.12 3.82 -2.71
N VAL A 143 6.99 3.73 -1.37
CA VAL A 143 6.95 4.90 -0.48
C VAL A 143 8.34 5.52 -0.36
N LEU A 144 9.39 4.71 -0.19
CA LEU A 144 10.78 5.15 -0.11
C LEU A 144 11.24 5.82 -1.41
N GLU A 145 11.01 5.20 -2.57
CA GLU A 145 11.34 5.79 -3.88
C GLU A 145 10.67 7.16 -4.07
N TYR A 146 9.49 7.36 -3.49
CA TYR A 146 8.84 8.65 -3.50
C TYR A 146 9.45 9.66 -2.51
N CYS A 147 9.82 9.21 -1.30
CA CYS A 147 10.52 10.05 -0.32
C CYS A 147 11.81 10.62 -0.92
N ASP A 148 12.63 9.79 -1.58
CA ASP A 148 13.88 10.18 -2.25
C ASP A 148 13.70 11.33 -3.27
N HIS A 149 12.53 11.40 -3.91
CA HIS A 149 12.26 12.34 -4.99
C HIS A 149 11.57 13.64 -4.53
N VAL A 150 10.93 13.66 -3.36
CA VAL A 150 10.03 14.76 -2.96
C VAL A 150 10.25 15.26 -1.55
N TYR A 151 10.78 14.43 -0.64
CA TYR A 151 10.98 14.78 0.76
C TYR A 151 12.47 14.97 1.07
N ALA A 152 12.75 15.94 1.94
CA ALA A 152 14.07 16.15 2.52
C ALA A 152 14.08 15.77 4.01
N ASP A 153 13.08 15.00 4.45
CA ASP A 153 12.95 14.57 5.83
C ASP A 153 13.71 13.25 6.03
N GLN A 154 15.00 13.40 6.33
CA GLN A 154 15.92 12.28 6.52
C GLN A 154 15.48 11.37 7.68
N ASP A 155 14.82 11.93 8.70
CA ASP A 155 14.42 11.17 9.87
C ASP A 155 13.29 10.18 9.52
N LEU A 156 12.29 10.61 8.72
CA LEU A 156 11.23 9.72 8.25
C LEU A 156 11.75 8.64 7.28
N GLU A 157 12.69 8.99 6.41
CA GLU A 157 13.33 8.06 5.47
C GLU A 157 14.06 6.94 6.23
N GLU A 158 14.95 7.29 7.16
CA GLU A 158 15.69 6.32 7.99
C GLU A 158 14.75 5.41 8.81
N LEU A 159 13.64 5.96 9.32
CA LEU A 159 12.62 5.19 10.04
C LEU A 159 11.90 4.19 9.12
N MET A 160 11.62 4.56 7.88
CA MET A 160 10.95 3.71 6.90
C MET A 160 11.87 2.62 6.37
N GLU A 161 13.15 2.92 6.12
CA GLU A 161 14.18 1.92 5.81
C GLU A 161 14.32 0.91 6.96
N SER A 162 14.43 1.41 8.20
CA SER A 162 14.48 0.55 9.39
C SER A 162 13.26 -0.36 9.52
N LEU A 163 12.08 0.13 9.13
CA LEU A 163 10.84 -0.65 9.15
C LEU A 163 10.87 -1.75 8.09
N GLU A 164 11.33 -1.45 6.87
CA GLU A 164 11.53 -2.43 5.81
C GLU A 164 12.48 -3.55 6.25
N GLU A 165 13.63 -3.20 6.84
CA GLU A 165 14.62 -4.17 7.31
C GLU A 165 14.04 -5.10 8.38
N LYS A 166 13.36 -4.54 9.39
CA LYS A 166 12.76 -5.32 10.48
C LYS A 166 11.62 -6.21 10.01
N LEU A 167 10.79 -5.75 9.09
CA LEU A 167 9.75 -6.57 8.46
C LEU A 167 10.35 -7.71 7.63
N THR A 168 11.43 -7.43 6.88
CA THR A 168 12.17 -8.44 6.12
C THR A 168 12.75 -9.50 7.05
N PHE A 169 13.33 -9.09 8.17
CA PHE A 169 13.82 -10.01 9.20
C PHE A 169 12.68 -10.89 9.74
N LEU A 170 11.54 -10.30 10.13
CA LEU A 170 10.40 -11.02 10.69
C LEU A 170 9.83 -12.05 9.70
N LYS A 171 9.70 -11.66 8.44
CA LYS A 171 9.30 -12.53 7.33
C LYS A 171 10.26 -13.71 7.16
N ASN A 172 11.56 -13.47 7.21
CA ASN A 172 12.58 -14.52 7.09
C ASN A 172 12.60 -15.44 8.32
N LEU A 173 12.33 -14.90 9.51
CA LEU A 173 12.19 -15.68 10.74
C LEU A 173 11.01 -16.66 10.65
N ILE A 174 9.86 -16.20 10.16
CA ILE A 174 8.69 -17.06 9.92
C ILE A 174 9.01 -18.15 8.90
N ARG A 175 9.61 -17.80 7.75
CA ARG A 175 10.05 -18.80 6.76
C ARG A 175 10.97 -19.85 7.37
N LEU A 176 11.94 -19.41 8.19
CA LEU A 176 12.86 -20.32 8.86
C LEU A 176 12.13 -21.24 9.84
N ALA A 177 11.19 -20.72 10.63
CA ALA A 177 10.38 -21.50 11.57
C ALA A 177 9.57 -22.59 10.86
N ILE A 178 8.92 -22.24 9.74
CA ILE A 178 8.16 -23.18 8.91
C ILE A 178 9.07 -24.27 8.35
N VAL A 179 10.20 -23.89 7.73
CA VAL A 179 11.15 -24.85 7.12
C VAL A 179 11.77 -25.78 8.15
N ARG A 180 12.00 -25.30 9.37
CA ARG A 180 12.52 -26.10 10.48
C ARG A 180 11.47 -26.99 11.13
N GLY A 181 10.19 -26.82 10.77
CA GLY A 181 9.08 -27.60 11.32
C GLY A 181 8.99 -27.45 12.84
N ILE A 182 9.00 -26.22 13.35
CA ILE A 182 8.86 -25.98 14.80
C ILE A 182 7.59 -26.70 15.30
N GLU A 183 7.79 -27.68 16.17
CA GLU A 183 6.71 -28.53 16.70
C GLU A 183 5.84 -27.81 17.75
N ASP A 184 6.40 -26.76 18.36
CA ASP A 184 5.70 -25.89 19.30
C ASP A 184 4.71 -24.99 18.57
N ARG A 185 3.45 -25.47 18.51
CA ARG A 185 2.34 -24.75 17.89
C ARG A 185 2.05 -23.42 18.58
N GLU A 186 2.17 -23.35 19.91
CA GLU A 186 1.87 -22.11 20.64
C GLU A 186 2.90 -21.03 20.30
N LEU A 187 4.18 -21.40 20.24
CA LEU A 187 5.24 -20.49 19.80
C LEU A 187 5.02 -20.00 18.36
N MET A 188 4.65 -20.91 17.46
CA MET A 188 4.40 -20.57 16.05
C MET A 188 3.18 -19.66 15.91
N ASP A 189 2.06 -19.98 16.56
CA ASP A 189 0.83 -19.19 16.54
C ASP A 189 1.06 -17.78 17.10
N ASN A 190 1.85 -17.67 18.18
CA ASN A 190 2.22 -16.38 18.76
C ASN A 190 3.09 -15.55 17.81
N LEU A 191 4.08 -16.17 17.14
CA LEU A 191 4.92 -15.50 16.15
C LEU A 191 4.10 -14.98 14.96
N LEU A 192 3.19 -15.80 14.42
CA LEU A 192 2.30 -15.43 13.32
C LEU A 192 1.35 -14.29 13.72
N THR A 193 0.78 -14.36 14.92
CA THR A 193 -0.10 -13.33 15.44
C THR A 193 0.65 -12.01 15.61
N HIS A 194 1.87 -12.05 16.15
CA HIS A 194 2.72 -10.88 16.29
C HIS A 194 3.05 -10.27 14.92
N ALA A 195 3.50 -11.08 13.97
CA ALA A 195 3.84 -10.61 12.62
C ALA A 195 2.65 -10.03 11.87
N ARG A 196 1.47 -10.63 12.01
CA ARG A 196 0.23 -10.07 11.47
C ARG A 196 -0.05 -8.68 12.04
N ASN A 197 -0.01 -8.52 13.36
CA ASN A 197 -0.30 -7.23 13.99
C ASN A 197 0.72 -6.16 13.54
N VAL A 198 2.00 -6.52 13.51
CA VAL A 198 3.06 -5.64 13.02
C VAL A 198 2.84 -5.26 11.56
N ALA A 199 2.52 -6.22 10.69
CA ALA A 199 2.32 -5.97 9.27
C ALA A 199 1.08 -5.09 9.03
N VAL A 200 0.00 -5.28 9.78
CA VAL A 200 -1.21 -4.42 9.69
C VAL A 200 -0.89 -2.99 10.12
N ASP A 201 -0.17 -2.82 11.24
CA ASP A 201 0.23 -1.51 11.73
C ASP A 201 1.17 -0.80 10.73
N ALA A 202 2.14 -1.53 10.18
CA ALA A 202 3.05 -1.04 9.15
C ALA A 202 2.29 -0.60 7.89
N ALA A 203 1.40 -1.45 7.35
CA ALA A 203 0.60 -1.13 6.17
C ALA A 203 -0.24 0.14 6.37
N HIS A 204 -0.82 0.29 7.56
CA HIS A 204 -1.58 1.49 7.92
C HIS A 204 -0.69 2.74 8.00
N LEU A 205 0.51 2.62 8.57
CA LEU A 205 1.47 3.74 8.66
C LEU A 205 2.00 4.12 7.28
N SER A 206 2.44 3.16 6.45
CA SER A 206 2.86 3.39 5.06
C SER A 206 1.80 4.14 4.26
N TYR A 207 0.54 3.78 4.48
CA TYR A 207 -0.59 4.45 3.86
C TYR A 207 -0.82 5.88 4.36
N LEU A 208 -0.74 6.12 5.68
CA LEU A 208 -0.86 7.47 6.22
C LEU A 208 0.29 8.35 5.73
N CYS A 209 1.53 7.81 5.70
CA CYS A 209 2.70 8.49 5.13
C CYS A 209 2.39 8.96 3.71
N TRP A 210 1.69 8.13 2.93
CA TRP A 210 1.29 8.50 1.59
C TRP A 210 0.29 9.67 1.50
N ILE A 211 -0.77 9.66 2.31
CA ILE A 211 -1.85 10.66 2.20
C ILE A 211 -1.47 11.98 2.85
N ASP A 212 -0.92 11.90 4.04
CA ASP A 212 -0.70 13.03 4.91
C ASP A 212 0.69 13.66 4.69
N ARG A 213 1.38 13.23 3.63
CA ARG A 213 2.72 13.68 3.24
C ARG A 213 2.90 15.20 3.24
N TYR A 214 1.91 16.01 2.87
CA TYR A 214 2.09 17.47 2.83
C TYR A 214 1.79 18.18 4.17
N ASP A 215 1.51 17.43 5.23
CA ASP A 215 1.12 17.94 6.54
C ASP A 215 2.21 17.58 7.56
N GLU A 216 3.17 18.50 7.76
CA GLU A 216 4.33 18.34 8.66
C GLU A 216 3.93 17.87 10.06
N ARG A 217 2.81 18.37 10.60
CA ARG A 217 2.33 17.94 11.93
C ARG A 217 1.93 16.47 11.96
N LYS A 218 1.38 15.97 10.85
CA LYS A 218 1.03 14.57 10.73
C LYS A 218 2.26 13.71 10.45
N ILE A 219 3.26 14.23 9.72
CA ILE A 219 4.55 13.57 9.54
C ILE A 219 5.22 13.30 10.88
N ASN A 220 5.38 14.32 11.72
CA ASN A 220 6.03 14.14 13.03
C ASN A 220 5.26 13.13 13.92
N ALA A 221 3.91 13.11 13.79
CA ALA A 221 3.09 12.12 14.49
C ALA A 221 3.25 10.71 13.91
N MET A 222 3.54 10.58 12.61
CA MET A 222 3.81 9.30 11.96
C MET A 222 5.19 8.76 12.33
N GLU A 223 6.22 9.59 12.35
CA GLU A 223 7.57 9.22 12.81
C GLU A 223 7.54 8.58 14.19
N PHE A 224 6.84 9.22 15.14
CA PHE A 224 6.68 8.68 16.48
C PHE A 224 6.01 7.29 16.48
N ARG A 225 4.97 7.10 15.66
CA ARG A 225 4.26 5.81 15.56
C ARG A 225 5.08 4.74 14.84
N ILE A 226 5.89 5.12 13.85
CA ILE A 226 6.83 4.21 13.19
C ILE A 226 7.89 3.78 14.21
N PHE A 227 8.43 4.71 14.99
CA PHE A 227 9.36 4.41 16.08
C PHE A 227 8.75 3.43 17.10
N GLU A 228 7.53 3.67 17.58
CA GLU A 228 6.83 2.73 18.47
C GLU A 228 6.63 1.34 17.85
N LEU A 229 6.35 1.28 16.53
CA LEU A 229 6.23 0.01 15.83
C LEU A 229 7.58 -0.71 15.72
N LEU A 230 8.65 0.01 15.41
CA LEU A 230 10.02 -0.53 15.39
C LEU A 230 10.41 -1.11 16.75
N GLU A 231 10.01 -0.46 17.85
CA GLU A 231 10.24 -0.93 19.21
C GLU A 231 9.55 -2.28 19.49
N ARG A 232 8.38 -2.51 18.89
CA ARG A 232 7.63 -3.77 19.04
C ARG A 232 8.25 -4.94 18.27
N ILE A 233 9.02 -4.69 17.22
CA ILE A 233 9.70 -5.72 16.41
C ILE A 233 11.07 -6.08 17.02
N HIS A 234 11.44 -5.52 18.18
CA HIS A 234 12.70 -5.89 18.84
C HIS A 234 12.70 -7.36 19.27
N PRO A 235 13.82 -8.07 19.06
CA PRO A 235 14.03 -9.36 19.71
C PRO A 235 13.91 -9.13 21.22
N ILE A 236 13.01 -9.85 21.89
CA ILE A 236 12.95 -9.84 23.34
C ILE A 236 14.33 -10.28 23.83
N ALA A 237 15.09 -9.35 24.43
CA ALA A 237 16.34 -9.69 25.09
C ALA A 237 16.02 -10.79 26.10
N ARG A 238 16.68 -11.96 25.96
CA ARG A 238 16.56 -13.02 26.97
C ARG A 238 16.82 -12.39 28.35
N PRO A 239 15.95 -12.60 29.35
CA PRO A 239 16.33 -12.27 30.71
C PRO A 239 17.61 -13.05 31.03
N ALA A 240 18.62 -12.34 31.52
CA ALA A 240 19.87 -12.95 31.96
C ALA A 240 19.54 -14.02 33.01
N VAL A 241 19.88 -15.27 32.71
CA VAL A 241 19.82 -16.41 33.63
C VAL A 241 21.12 -16.47 34.40
#